data_AF-R7W3T4-F1
#
_entry.id   AF-R7W3T4-F1
#
_cell.length_a   1.000
_cell.length_b   1.000
_cell.length_c   1.000
_cell.angle_alpha   90.00
_cell.angle_beta   90.00
_cell.angle_gamma   90.00
#
_symmetry.space_group_name_H-M   'P 1'
#
loop_
_entity.id
_entity.type
_entity.pdbx_description
1 polymer ?
#
loop_
_entity_poly.entity_id
_entity_poly.type
_entity_poly.pdbx_seq_one_letter_code
_entity_poly.pdbx_strand_id
1 'polypeptide(L)'
;MPRAGAPPLLRDFIAEFAATFDGSKWGHNGPYLVSRVTRRMPELDVTVLPPRAFYPVDWNKIGGLFMAPKDRKEEKWVQAKVDNIRGGSFGIHLWNRESRGIEMEEGSVIRRYLKISLASVTFFLSSGTETSSEKRAPLSSLVQQAYKDGCGGGGG
;
A
#
# COMPACT_ATOMS: atom_id res chain seq x y z
N MET A 1 -14.11 38.21 15.45
CA MET A 1 -13.60 36.83 15.55
C MET A 1 -13.02 36.44 14.19
N PRO A 2 -11.69 36.41 13.98
CA PRO A 2 -11.15 35.92 12.72
C PRO A 2 -11.32 34.40 12.65
N ARG A 3 -11.91 33.92 11.56
CA ARG A 3 -11.98 32.48 11.25
C ARG A 3 -10.55 31.95 11.12
N ALA A 4 -10.27 30.82 11.75
CA ALA A 4 -8.99 30.12 11.58
C ALA A 4 -8.79 29.83 10.08
N GLY A 5 -7.91 30.59 9.43
CA GLY A 5 -7.50 30.34 8.05
C GLY A 5 -6.75 29.02 7.93
N ALA A 6 -6.67 28.47 6.72
CA ALA A 6 -5.85 27.29 6.46
C ALA A 6 -4.41 27.51 6.94
N PRO A 7 -3.73 26.50 7.52
CA PRO A 7 -2.32 26.60 7.87
C PRO A 7 -1.49 27.07 6.66
N PRO A 8 -0.46 27.94 6.85
CA PRO A 8 0.30 28.55 5.74
C PRO A 8 0.77 27.54 4.67
N LEU A 9 1.20 26.35 5.11
CA LEU A 9 1.60 25.26 4.23
C LEU A 9 0.48 24.72 3.33
N LEU A 10 -0.72 24.50 3.89
CA LEU A 10 -1.86 24.00 3.14
C LEU A 10 -2.31 25.03 2.09
N ARG A 11 -2.31 26.32 2.47
CA ARG A 11 -2.59 27.42 1.53
C ARG A 11 -1.65 27.36 0.33
N ASP A 12 -0.36 27.14 0.56
CA ASP A 12 0.64 27.15 -0.51
C ASP A 12 0.58 25.89 -1.37
N PHE A 13 0.21 24.74 -0.81
CA PHE A 13 -0.15 23.56 -1.62
C PHE A 13 -1.35 23.85 -2.54
N ILE A 14 -2.41 24.45 -2.01
CA ILE A 14 -3.61 24.77 -2.79
C ILE A 14 -3.29 25.80 -3.88
N ALA A 15 -2.51 26.83 -3.55
CA ALA A 15 -2.09 27.85 -4.49
C ALA A 15 -1.22 27.27 -5.62
N GLU A 16 -0.24 26.42 -5.28
CA GLU A 16 0.59 25.74 -6.28
C GLU A 16 -0.23 24.81 -7.17
N PHE A 17 -1.18 24.07 -6.59
CA PHE A 17 -2.08 23.18 -7.33
C PHE A 17 -2.90 23.98 -8.33
N ALA A 18 -3.54 25.05 -7.88
CA ALA A 18 -4.39 25.90 -8.72
C ALA A 18 -3.61 26.57 -9.86
N ALA A 19 -2.37 27.00 -9.60
CA ALA A 19 -1.56 27.72 -10.59
C ALA A 19 -0.88 26.79 -11.62
N THR A 20 -0.57 25.54 -11.25
CA THR A 20 0.29 24.66 -12.05
C THR A 20 -0.36 23.36 -12.46
N PHE A 21 -1.67 23.20 -12.29
CA PHE A 21 -2.38 21.96 -12.58
C PHE A 21 -2.06 21.43 -13.99
N ASP A 22 -1.66 20.16 -14.06
CA ASP A 22 -1.39 19.46 -15.31
C ASP A 22 -1.98 18.04 -15.24
N GLY A 23 -3.13 17.84 -15.87
CA GLY A 23 -3.80 16.54 -15.91
C GLY A 23 -3.09 15.48 -16.77
N SER A 24 -2.11 15.87 -17.57
CA SER A 24 -1.39 14.96 -18.47
C SER A 24 -0.18 14.29 -17.82
N LYS A 25 0.36 14.88 -16.73
CA LYS A 25 1.58 14.41 -16.09
C LYS A 25 1.29 13.71 -14.76
N TRP A 26 1.59 12.42 -14.70
CA TRP A 26 1.50 11.65 -13.47
C TRP A 26 2.42 12.23 -12.38
N GLY A 27 1.89 12.32 -11.15
CA GLY A 27 2.63 12.81 -9.99
C GLY A 27 2.81 14.34 -9.92
N HIS A 28 2.57 15.07 -11.02
CA HIS A 28 2.76 16.52 -11.09
C HIS A 28 1.93 17.29 -10.07
N ASN A 29 0.68 16.86 -9.88
CA ASN A 29 -0.28 17.47 -8.97
C ASN A 29 -0.25 16.87 -7.55
N GLY A 30 0.63 15.90 -7.29
CA GLY A 30 0.71 15.18 -6.01
C GLY A 30 2.14 15.17 -5.47
N PRO A 31 2.89 14.05 -5.50
CA PRO A 31 4.24 13.97 -4.96
C PRO A 31 5.19 15.08 -5.43
N TYR A 32 5.16 15.45 -6.71
CA TYR A 32 6.03 16.50 -7.22
C TYR A 32 5.58 17.89 -6.80
N LEU A 33 4.28 18.12 -6.61
CA LEU A 33 3.78 19.36 -6.03
C LEU A 33 4.29 19.52 -4.60
N VAL A 34 4.29 18.43 -3.82
CA VAL A 34 4.83 18.43 -2.46
C VAL A 34 6.30 18.86 -2.48
N SER A 35 7.12 18.22 -3.31
CA SER A 35 8.54 18.58 -3.46
C SER A 35 8.74 20.04 -3.90
N ARG A 36 7.90 20.58 -4.80
CA ARG A 36 8.03 21.98 -5.27
C ARG A 36 7.72 22.99 -4.17
N VAL A 37 6.68 22.75 -3.37
CA VAL A 37 6.26 23.65 -2.29
C VAL A 37 7.24 23.59 -1.14
N THR A 38 7.59 22.40 -0.63
CA THR A 38 8.49 22.28 0.52
C THR A 38 9.91 22.78 0.23
N ARG A 39 10.39 22.67 -1.01
CA ARG A 39 11.70 23.24 -1.41
C ARG A 39 11.76 24.77 -1.27
N ARG A 40 10.62 25.47 -1.27
CA ARG A 40 10.55 26.92 -1.07
C ARG A 40 10.43 27.32 0.42
N MET A 41 10.33 26.34 1.31
CA MET A 41 10.12 26.51 2.76
C MET A 41 11.21 25.75 3.54
N PRO A 42 12.49 26.15 3.44
CA PRO A 42 13.59 25.46 4.11
C PRO A 42 13.48 25.43 5.65
N GLU A 43 12.68 26.31 6.23
CA GLU A 43 12.39 26.39 7.67
C GLU A 43 11.38 25.36 8.16
N LEU A 44 10.72 24.63 7.26
CA LEU A 44 9.75 23.60 7.60
C LEU A 44 10.47 22.33 8.06
N ASP A 45 10.25 21.92 9.31
CA ASP A 45 10.81 20.67 9.88
C ASP A 45 10.06 19.44 9.35
N VAL A 46 10.17 19.20 8.03
CA VAL A 46 9.60 18.04 7.35
C VAL A 46 10.64 17.42 6.42
N THR A 47 10.64 16.09 6.38
CA THR A 47 11.46 15.34 5.43
C THR A 47 10.59 14.83 4.29
N VAL A 48 10.85 15.29 3.07
CA VAL A 48 10.23 14.70 1.87
C VAL A 48 11.01 13.44 1.49
N LEU A 49 10.35 12.30 1.60
CA LEU A 49 10.94 11.00 1.27
C LEU A 49 11.01 10.79 -0.25
N PRO A 50 12.02 10.06 -0.75
CA PRO A 50 12.16 9.79 -2.18
C PRO A 50 11.02 8.91 -2.71
N PRO A 51 10.68 8.98 -4.01
CA PRO A 51 9.60 8.18 -4.61
C PRO A 51 9.67 6.69 -4.31
N ARG A 52 10.88 6.12 -4.22
CA ARG A 52 11.11 4.69 -3.90
C ARG A 52 10.47 4.25 -2.57
N ALA A 53 10.29 5.17 -1.61
CA ALA A 53 9.63 4.88 -0.34
C ALA A 53 8.15 4.49 -0.50
N PHE A 54 7.51 4.90 -1.60
CA PHE A 54 6.08 4.68 -1.89
C PHE A 54 5.83 3.92 -3.21
N TYR A 55 6.73 4.08 -4.18
CA TYR A 55 6.68 3.50 -5.52
C TYR A 55 7.97 2.70 -5.78
N PRO A 56 8.17 1.57 -5.08
CA PRO A 56 9.37 0.73 -5.26
C PRO A 56 9.42 0.03 -6.64
N VAL A 57 8.31 0.07 -7.39
CA VAL A 57 8.16 -0.53 -8.73
C VAL A 57 7.37 0.44 -9.61
N ASP A 58 7.81 0.62 -10.85
CA ASP A 58 7.10 1.43 -11.85
C ASP A 58 5.71 0.83 -12.12
N TRP A 59 4.71 1.70 -12.27
CA TRP A 59 3.31 1.30 -12.48
C TRP A 59 3.13 0.38 -13.70
N ASN A 60 3.95 0.54 -14.76
CA ASN A 60 3.90 -0.28 -15.97
C ASN A 60 4.60 -1.64 -15.83
N LYS A 61 5.24 -1.92 -14.70
CA LYS A 61 5.97 -3.16 -14.42
C LYS A 61 5.34 -3.97 -13.29
N ILE A 62 4.21 -3.52 -12.73
CA ILE A 62 3.60 -4.19 -11.57
C ILE A 62 3.08 -5.58 -11.90
N GLY A 63 2.75 -5.88 -13.17
CA GLY A 63 2.24 -7.19 -13.57
C GLY A 63 3.17 -8.36 -13.21
N GLY A 64 4.48 -8.16 -13.33
CA GLY A 64 5.47 -9.18 -12.95
C GLY A 64 5.51 -9.50 -11.46
N LEU A 65 4.92 -8.65 -10.60
CA LEU A 65 4.84 -8.91 -9.16
C LEU A 65 3.77 -9.95 -8.80
N PHE A 66 2.84 -10.24 -9.71
CA PHE A 66 1.73 -11.17 -9.52
C PHE A 66 2.05 -12.59 -10.01
N MET A 67 3.11 -12.77 -10.80
CA MET A 67 3.46 -14.07 -11.38
C MET A 67 4.32 -14.90 -10.42
N ALA A 68 4.10 -16.21 -10.44
CA ALA A 68 4.90 -17.19 -9.74
C ALA A 68 6.24 -17.42 -10.49
N PRO A 69 7.32 -17.71 -9.75
CA PRO A 69 8.58 -18.05 -10.37
C PRO A 69 8.50 -19.42 -11.06
N LYS A 70 8.99 -19.51 -12.29
CA LYS A 70 8.99 -20.72 -13.10
C LYS A 70 10.25 -21.57 -12.92
N ASP A 71 11.32 -20.94 -12.45
CA ASP A 71 12.61 -21.59 -12.26
C ASP A 71 13.36 -21.03 -11.04
N ARG A 72 14.52 -21.62 -10.74
CA ARG A 72 15.37 -21.22 -9.60
C ARG A 72 15.92 -19.80 -9.72
N LYS A 73 16.07 -19.26 -10.94
CA LYS A 73 16.57 -17.91 -11.16
C LYS A 73 15.47 -16.89 -10.85
N GLU A 74 14.25 -17.13 -11.34
CA GLU A 74 13.07 -16.33 -11.01
C GLU A 74 12.74 -16.41 -9.52
N GLU A 75 12.89 -17.57 -8.88
CA GLU A 75 12.71 -17.74 -7.44
C GLU A 75 13.62 -16.80 -6.64
N LYS A 76 14.91 -16.72 -7.02
CA LYS A 76 15.87 -15.78 -6.42
C LYS A 76 15.48 -14.32 -6.68
N TRP A 77 15.00 -14.01 -7.88
CA TRP A 77 14.53 -12.66 -8.22
C TRP A 77 13.31 -12.26 -7.39
N VAL A 78 12.33 -13.16 -7.23
CA VAL A 78 11.13 -12.94 -6.42
C VAL A 78 11.54 -12.65 -4.97
N GLN A 79 12.41 -13.48 -4.39
CA GLN A 79 12.88 -13.28 -3.02
C GLN A 79 13.61 -11.95 -2.86
N ALA A 80 14.56 -11.64 -3.74
CA ALA A 80 15.29 -10.37 -3.71
C ALA A 80 14.35 -9.17 -3.88
N LYS A 81 13.29 -9.29 -4.69
CA LYS A 81 12.30 -8.23 -4.87
C LYS A 81 11.46 -8.02 -3.60
N VAL A 82 11.02 -9.09 -2.93
CA VAL A 82 10.32 -9.01 -1.64
C VAL A 82 11.21 -8.29 -0.61
N ASP A 83 12.47 -8.70 -0.49
CA ASP A 83 13.39 -8.10 0.49
C ASP A 83 13.69 -6.63 0.17
N ASN A 84 13.83 -6.29 -1.12
CA ASN A 84 14.03 -4.91 -1.56
C ASN A 84 12.86 -3.99 -1.20
N ILE A 85 11.63 -4.48 -1.36
CA ILE A 85 10.42 -3.73 -1.02
C ILE A 85 10.33 -3.60 0.51
N ARG A 86 10.49 -4.69 1.26
CA ARG A 86 10.42 -4.67 2.74
C ARG A 86 11.47 -3.76 3.37
N GLY A 87 12.69 -3.73 2.85
CA GLY A 87 13.77 -2.91 3.39
C GLY A 87 13.79 -1.47 2.88
N GLY A 88 13.03 -1.14 1.83
CA GLY A 88 13.19 0.12 1.11
C GLY A 88 11.90 0.91 0.85
N SER A 89 10.73 0.36 1.16
CA SER A 89 9.45 1.05 1.00
C SER A 89 8.48 0.75 2.13
N PHE A 90 7.57 1.69 2.37
CA PHE A 90 6.47 1.51 3.34
C PHE A 90 5.32 0.68 2.75
N GLY A 91 5.29 0.52 1.44
CA GLY A 91 4.26 -0.22 0.74
C GLY A 91 4.53 -0.34 -0.76
N ILE A 92 3.55 -0.85 -1.47
CA ILE A 92 3.55 -0.99 -2.94
C ILE A 92 2.26 -0.34 -3.46
N HIS A 93 2.38 0.58 -4.41
CA HIS A 93 1.23 1.13 -5.10
C HIS A 93 0.83 0.23 -6.28
N LEU A 94 -0.34 -0.39 -6.19
CA LEU A 94 -0.90 -1.22 -7.27
C LEU A 94 -1.94 -0.40 -8.04
N TRP A 95 -1.58 0.07 -9.23
CA TRP A 95 -2.51 0.86 -10.03
C TRP A 95 -3.63 -0.03 -10.56
N ASN A 96 -4.88 0.27 -10.18
CA ASN A 96 -6.04 -0.55 -10.52
C ASN A 96 -6.19 -0.81 -12.04
N ARG A 97 -5.89 0.21 -12.87
CA ARG A 97 -5.93 0.06 -14.35
C ARG A 97 -5.06 -1.09 -14.83
N GLU A 98 -3.87 -1.24 -14.23
CA GLU A 98 -2.85 -2.22 -14.63
C GLU A 98 -2.95 -3.54 -13.88
N SER A 99 -3.67 -3.60 -12.75
CA SER A 99 -3.68 -4.78 -11.86
C SER A 99 -5.02 -5.51 -11.75
N ARG A 100 -6.16 -4.86 -12.05
CA ARG A 100 -7.50 -5.40 -11.76
C ARG A 100 -7.85 -6.75 -12.39
N GLY A 101 -7.16 -7.14 -13.46
CA GLY A 101 -7.42 -8.38 -14.20
C GLY A 101 -6.32 -9.43 -14.07
N ILE A 102 -5.31 -9.18 -13.22
CA ILE A 102 -4.18 -10.09 -13.06
C ILE A 102 -4.44 -10.97 -11.84
N GLU A 103 -4.48 -12.28 -12.06
CA GLU A 103 -4.56 -13.22 -10.95
C GLU A 103 -3.25 -13.22 -10.15
N MET A 104 -3.37 -13.17 -8.83
CA MET A 104 -2.23 -13.26 -7.93
C MET A 104 -1.83 -14.72 -7.76
N GLU A 105 -0.78 -15.14 -8.46
CA GLU A 105 -0.28 -16.50 -8.40
C GLU A 105 0.38 -16.80 -7.05
N GLU A 106 0.33 -18.08 -6.65
CA GLU A 106 0.95 -18.54 -5.42
C GLU A 106 2.48 -18.47 -5.52
N GLY A 107 3.13 -17.98 -4.47
CA GLY A 107 4.59 -17.77 -4.51
C GLY A 107 5.05 -16.50 -5.24
N SER A 108 4.15 -15.69 -5.81
CA SER A 108 4.47 -14.37 -6.38
C SER A 108 5.00 -13.37 -5.34
N VAL A 109 5.58 -12.26 -5.81
CA VAL A 109 6.11 -11.19 -4.93
C VAL A 109 5.00 -10.63 -4.03
N ILE A 110 3.84 -10.27 -4.60
CA ILE A 110 2.72 -9.71 -3.82
C ILE A 110 2.21 -10.74 -2.80
N ARG A 111 2.05 -12.01 -3.22
CA ARG A 111 1.59 -13.06 -2.32
C ARG A 111 2.54 -13.26 -1.14
N ARG A 112 3.85 -13.32 -1.37
CA ARG A 112 4.86 -13.44 -0.31
C ARG A 112 4.90 -12.19 0.58
N TYR A 113 4.88 -11.01 -0.02
CA TYR A 113 4.88 -9.74 0.72
C TYR A 113 3.67 -9.63 1.66
N LEU A 114 2.46 -9.95 1.18
CA LEU A 114 1.24 -9.95 1.98
C LEU A 114 1.27 -10.97 3.11
N LYS A 115 1.76 -12.20 2.85
CA LYS A 115 1.91 -13.22 3.90
C LYS A 115 2.77 -12.74 5.05
N ILE A 116 3.89 -12.07 4.74
CA ILE A 116 4.82 -11.60 5.77
C ILE A 116 4.29 -10.35 6.48
N SER A 117 3.66 -9.42 5.75
CA SER A 117 3.08 -8.21 6.32
C SER A 117 1.92 -8.55 7.27
N LEU A 118 1.03 -9.46 6.87
CA LEU A 118 -0.08 -9.94 7.70
C LEU A 118 0.39 -10.83 8.87
N ALA A 119 1.53 -11.53 8.75
CA ALA A 119 2.09 -12.30 9.85
C ALA A 119 2.48 -11.43 11.06
N SER A 120 2.72 -10.13 10.86
CA SER A 120 2.96 -9.17 11.96
C SER A 120 1.68 -8.90 12.77
N VAL A 121 0.50 -9.06 12.15
CA VAL A 121 -0.80 -8.93 12.82
C VAL A 121 -1.19 -10.25 13.51
N THR A 122 -0.87 -11.41 12.91
CA THR A 122 -1.19 -12.71 13.50
C THR A 122 -0.31 -13.07 14.71
N PHE A 123 0.94 -12.57 14.79
CA PHE A 123 1.82 -12.86 15.93
C PHE A 123 1.47 -12.08 17.22
N PHE A 124 0.62 -11.04 17.12
CA PHE A 124 0.10 -10.34 18.30
C PHE A 124 -1.17 -11.01 18.90
N LEU A 125 -1.61 -12.14 18.33
CA LEU A 125 -2.77 -12.91 18.79
C LEU A 125 -2.45 -14.39 18.96
N SER A 126 -1.28 -14.73 19.52
CA SER A 126 -1.02 -16.07 20.06
C SER A 126 -0.79 -16.00 21.56
N SER A 127 -1.89 -15.75 22.27
CA SER A 127 -2.08 -16.06 23.68
C SER A 127 -3.54 -16.47 23.83
N GLY A 128 -3.87 -17.71 23.47
CA GLY A 128 -5.25 -18.18 23.51
C GLY A 128 -5.44 -19.52 22.80
N THR A 129 -5.08 -20.59 23.51
CA THR A 129 -5.65 -21.94 23.53
C THR A 129 -6.33 -22.52 22.27
N GLU A 130 -5.76 -23.63 21.81
CA GLU A 130 -6.35 -24.61 20.90
C GLU A 130 -7.75 -25.12 21.37
N THR A 131 -8.66 -25.36 20.42
CA THR A 131 -9.50 -26.56 20.40
C THR A 131 -9.95 -26.89 18.96
N SER A 132 -10.32 -28.16 18.82
CA SER A 132 -10.32 -29.05 17.66
C SER A 132 -11.49 -28.90 16.67
N SER A 133 -11.28 -29.50 15.49
CA SER A 133 -12.25 -30.12 14.57
C SER A 133 -12.76 -29.30 13.37
N GLU A 134 -12.01 -29.47 12.27
CA GLU A 134 -12.50 -29.96 10.97
C GLU A 134 -13.82 -29.38 10.39
N LYS A 135 -13.69 -28.51 9.38
CA LYS A 135 -14.13 -28.76 7.98
C LYS A 135 -13.81 -27.55 7.09
N ARG A 136 -13.07 -27.80 6.01
CA ARG A 136 -12.78 -26.82 4.95
C ARG A 136 -14.07 -26.31 4.30
N ALA A 137 -14.25 -25.00 4.30
CA ALA A 137 -15.17 -24.26 3.44
C ALA A 137 -14.39 -23.18 2.65
N PRO A 138 -14.80 -22.82 1.42
CA PRO A 138 -13.96 -22.09 0.48
C PRO A 138 -13.79 -20.61 0.89
N LEU A 139 -12.63 -20.06 0.52
CA LEU A 139 -12.08 -18.74 0.90
C LEU A 139 -12.99 -17.52 0.68
N SER A 140 -14.10 -17.62 -0.04
CA SER A 140 -15.05 -16.50 -0.20
C SER A 140 -16.12 -16.44 0.91
N SER A 141 -16.41 -17.56 1.58
CA SER A 141 -17.44 -17.63 2.63
C SER A 141 -16.93 -17.15 3.99
N LEU A 142 -15.65 -17.40 4.31
CA LEU A 142 -15.02 -16.99 5.57
C LEU A 142 -14.86 -15.47 5.69
N VAL A 143 -14.60 -14.79 4.57
CA VAL A 143 -14.46 -13.32 4.53
C VAL A 143 -15.82 -12.63 4.66
N GLN A 144 -16.90 -13.22 4.12
CA GLN A 144 -18.25 -12.66 4.25
C GLN A 144 -18.90 -12.92 5.61
N GLN A 145 -18.63 -14.08 6.24
CA GLN A 145 -19.15 -14.40 7.57
C GLN A 145 -18.51 -13.51 8.65
N ALA A 146 -17.20 -13.27 8.57
CA ALA A 146 -16.50 -12.34 9.45
C ALA A 146 -17.01 -10.88 9.35
N TYR A 147 -17.66 -10.52 8.24
CA TYR A 147 -18.25 -9.20 8.04
C TYR A 147 -19.68 -9.08 8.58
N LYS A 148 -20.46 -10.19 8.62
CA LYS A 148 -21.81 -10.21 9.20
C LYS A 148 -21.80 -10.31 10.72
N ASP A 149 -20.87 -11.05 11.30
CA ASP A 149 -20.81 -11.25 12.76
C ASP A 149 -20.20 -10.03 13.50
N GLY A 150 -19.66 -9.04 12.76
CA GLY A 150 -19.12 -7.79 13.31
C GLY A 150 -20.12 -6.64 13.46
N CYS A 151 -21.36 -6.78 12.98
CA CYS A 151 -22.37 -5.72 13.02
C CYS A 151 -23.77 -6.26 13.38
N GLY A 152 -23.98 -6.56 14.67
CA GLY A 152 -25.31 -6.78 15.26
C GLY A 152 -25.29 -7.87 16.34
N GLY A 153 -25.54 -7.61 17.61
CA GLY A 153 -25.92 -6.39 18.31
C GLY A 153 -25.92 -6.70 19.81
N GLY A 154 -25.58 -5.71 20.62
CA GLY A 154 -25.91 -5.77 22.03
C GLY A 154 -27.42 -5.59 22.22
N GLY A 155 -27.96 -6.34 23.18
CA GLY A 155 -29.16 -5.96 23.92
C GLY A 155 -30.44 -6.68 23.50
N GLY A 156 -31.01 -7.40 24.46
CA GLY A 156 -32.40 -7.87 24.45
C GLY A 156 -32.55 -9.22 25.08
#